data_AF-A0A7Y2JBL5-F1
#
_entry.id   AF-A0A7Y2JBL5-F1
#
_cell.length_a   1.000
_cell.length_b   1.000
_cell.length_c   1.000
_cell.angle_alpha   90.00
_cell.angle_beta   90.00
_cell.angle_gamma   90.00
#
_symmetry.space_group_name_H-M   'P 1'
#
loop_
_entity.id
_entity.type
_entity.pdbx_description
1 polymer ?
#
loop_
_entity_poly.entity_id
_entity_poly.type
_entity_poly.pdbx_seq_one_letter_code
_entity_poly.pdbx_strand_id
1 'polypeptide(L)' 'PGGLGGILKILHEAGINVEYMYAFVQRSGDNAIIIFRFDELDKAIPVLTGAGVRVLKGEEVYAL' A
#
# COMPACT_ATOMS: atom_id res chain seq x y z
N PRO A 1 -15.52 -4.16 1.37
CA PRO A 1 -14.90 -4.64 2.63
C PRO A 1 -13.78 -5.65 2.33
N GLY A 2 -12.57 -5.48 2.87
CA GLY A 2 -11.47 -6.46 2.73
C GLY A 2 -10.23 -6.04 1.93
N GLY A 3 -10.21 -4.85 1.30
CA GLY A 3 -9.06 -4.39 0.50
C GLY A 3 -7.75 -4.34 1.29
N LEU A 4 -7.75 -3.70 2.47
CA LEU A 4 -6.57 -3.66 3.35
C LEU A 4 -6.19 -5.07 3.84
N GLY A 5 -7.16 -5.89 4.24
CA GLY A 5 -6.89 -7.26 4.71
C GLY A 5 -6.19 -8.11 3.66
N GLY A 6 -6.57 -7.97 2.39
CA GLY A 6 -5.88 -8.63 1.27
C GLY A 6 -4.42 -8.19 1.14
N ILE A 7 -4.16 -6.89 1.22
CA ILE A 7 -2.79 -6.33 1.16
C ILE A 7 -1.94 -6.84 2.33
N LEU A 8 -2.48 -6.83 3.55
CA LEU A 8 -1.77 -7.32 4.74
C LEU A 8 -1.45 -8.82 4.65
N LYS A 9 -2.36 -9.62 4.06
CA LYS A 9 -2.12 -11.04 3.83
C LYS A 9 -0.95 -11.28 2.87
N ILE A 10 -0.90 -10.55 1.75
CA ILE A 10 0.20 -10.61 0.77
C ILE A 10 1.54 -10.31 1.46
N LEU A 11 1.58 -9.24 2.26
CA LEU A 11 2.78 -8.85 3.00
C LEU A 11 3.21 -9.89 4.03
N HIS A 12 2.26 -10.47 4.76
CA HIS A 12 2.50 -11.53 5.73
C HIS A 12 3.09 -12.78 5.07
N GLU A 13 2.50 -13.25 3.96
CA GLU A 13 2.98 -14.41 3.21
C GLU A 13 4.38 -14.20 2.62
N ALA A 14 4.73 -12.96 2.27
CA ALA A 14 6.06 -12.59 1.81
C ALA A 14 7.07 -12.34 2.96
N GLY A 15 6.63 -12.43 4.22
CA GLY A 15 7.45 -12.16 5.40
C GLY A 15 7.98 -10.72 5.42
N ILE A 16 7.14 -9.74 5.07
CA ILE A 16 7.50 -8.32 5.04
C ILE A 16 6.86 -7.63 6.24
N ASN A 17 7.68 -6.99 7.06
CA ASN A 17 7.22 -6.19 8.18
C ASN A 17 6.77 -4.80 7.73
N VAL A 18 5.67 -4.33 8.32
CA VAL A 18 5.17 -2.96 8.18
C VAL A 18 5.57 -2.19 9.43
N GLU A 19 6.39 -1.15 9.28
CA GLU A 19 6.83 -0.31 10.41
C GLU A 19 5.66 0.53 10.93
N TYR A 20 4.96 1.18 9.99
CA TYR A 20 3.69 1.82 10.25
C TYR A 20 2.88 1.99 8.96
N MET A 21 1.59 2.27 9.14
CA MET A 21 0.68 2.57 8.04
C MET A 21 -0.26 3.72 8.42
N TYR A 22 -0.59 4.55 7.43
CA TYR A 22 -1.57 5.62 7.54
C TYR A 22 -2.63 5.46 6.46
N ALA A 23 -3.90 5.57 6.84
CA ALA A 23 -5.01 5.63 5.89
C ALA A 23 -5.42 7.09 5.71
N PHE A 24 -5.40 7.56 4.46
CA PHE A 24 -5.91 8.85 4.06
C PHE A 24 -7.14 8.66 3.17
N VAL A 25 -8.28 9.14 3.63
CA VAL A 25 -9.55 9.10 2.88
C VAL A 25 -9.81 10.50 2.36
N GLN A 26 -9.76 10.67 1.04
CA GLN A 26 -10.12 11.94 0.43
C GLN A 26 -11.65 12.13 0.55
N ARG A 27 -12.09 13.30 1.03
CA ARG A 27 -13.51 13.58 1.36
C ARG A 27 -14.48 13.47 0.17
N SER A 28 -13.98 13.36 -1.06
CA SER A 28 -14.75 13.53 -2.29
C SER A 28 -14.76 12.30 -3.21
N GLY A 29 -14.04 11.21 -2.91
CA GLY A 29 -13.81 10.14 -3.88
C GLY A 29 -13.88 8.74 -3.31
N ASP A 30 -14.42 7.81 -4.10
CA ASP A 30 -14.67 6.40 -3.80
C ASP A 30 -13.43 5.55 -3.44
N ASN A 31 -12.26 6.17 -3.32
CA ASN A 31 -10.97 5.52 -3.13
C ASN A 31 -10.25 6.03 -1.88
N ALA A 32 -9.80 5.10 -1.04
CA ALA A 32 -8.92 5.38 0.09
C ALA A 32 -7.46 5.16 -0.32
N ILE A 33 -6.58 6.05 0.13
CA ILE A 33 -5.13 5.93 -0.05
C ILE A 33 -4.55 5.38 1.25
N ILE A 34 -3.68 4.39 1.14
CA ILE A 34 -2.96 3.85 2.28
C ILE A 34 -1.46 4.04 2.04
N ILE A 35 -0.82 4.74 2.98
CA ILE A 35 0.60 4.98 2.99
C ILE A 35 1.21 3.90 3.89
N PHE A 36 2.12 3.11 3.34
CA PHE A 36 2.87 2.13 4.09
C PHE A 36 4.33 2.57 4.21
N ARG A 37 4.91 2.32 5.38
CA ARG A 37 6.36 2.31 5.54
C ARG A 37 6.83 0.90 5.83
N PHE A 38 7.86 0.49 5.09
CA PHE A 38 8.50 -0.81 5.19
C PHE A 38 9.97 -0.62 5.52
N ASP A 39 10.53 -1.55 6.28
CA ASP A 39 11.98 -1.67 6.44
C ASP A 39 12.62 -2.16 5.13
N GLU A 40 11.96 -3.10 4.45
CA GLU A 40 12.43 -3.74 3.21
C GLU A 40 11.64 -3.24 1.98
N LEU A 41 11.75 -1.94 1.66
CA LEU A 41 11.01 -1.32 0.55
C LEU A 41 11.24 -2.00 -0.81
N ASP A 42 12.50 -2.35 -1.11
CA ASP A 42 12.90 -2.98 -2.38
C ASP A 42 12.27 -4.36 -2.59
N LYS A 43 11.89 -5.05 -1.50
CA LYS A 43 11.16 -6.32 -1.52
C LYS A 43 9.65 -6.10 -1.56
N ALA A 44 9.15 -5.09 -0.86
CA ALA A 44 7.72 -4.80 -0.77
C ALA A 44 7.12 -4.36 -2.12
N ILE A 45 7.79 -3.48 -2.86
CA ILE A 45 7.32 -2.98 -4.16
C ILE A 45 7.02 -4.12 -5.16
N PRO A 46 7.96 -5.04 -5.47
CA PRO A 46 7.70 -6.11 -6.44
C PRO A 46 6.64 -7.10 -5.95
N VAL A 47 6.58 -7.40 -4.64
CA VAL A 47 5.54 -8.27 -4.07
C VAL A 47 4.14 -7.67 -4.25
N LEU A 48 3.97 -6.40 -3.89
CA LEU A 48 2.69 -5.71 -3.99
C LEU A 48 2.26 -5.53 -5.45
N THR A 49 3.16 -5.04 -6.30
CA THR A 49 2.85 -4.82 -7.73
C THR A 49 2.61 -6.13 -8.47
N GLY A 50 3.36 -7.20 -8.16
CA GLY A 50 3.14 -8.54 -8.70
C GLY A 50 1.81 -9.17 -8.29
N ALA A 51 1.28 -8.79 -7.13
CA ALA A 51 -0.06 -9.18 -6.66
C ALA A 51 -1.18 -8.28 -7.22
N GLY A 52 -0.88 -7.37 -8.16
CA GLY A 52 -1.85 -6.47 -8.77
C GLY A 52 -2.23 -5.25 -7.92
N VAL A 53 -1.48 -4.98 -6.83
CA VAL A 53 -1.69 -3.77 -6.03
C VAL A 53 -1.06 -2.58 -6.74
N ARG A 54 -1.86 -1.55 -7.02
CA ARG A 54 -1.36 -0.30 -7.58
C ARG A 54 -0.57 0.47 -6.53
N VAL A 55 0.72 0.67 -6.79
CA VAL A 55 1.60 1.56 -6.01
C VAL A 55 1.66 2.91 -6.72
N LEU A 56 1.31 3.99 -6.02
CA LEU A 56 1.37 5.35 -6.56
C LEU A 56 2.80 5.88 -6.52
N LYS A 57 3.24 6.56 -7.59
CA LYS A 57 4.50 7.30 -7.59
C LYS A 57 4.34 8.60 -6.79
N GLY A 58 5.45 9.13 -6.27
CA GLY A 58 5.44 10.38 -5.50
C GLY A 58 4.79 11.54 -6.26
N GLU A 59 5.05 11.68 -7.55
CA GLU A 59 4.43 12.71 -8.41
C GLU A 59 2.90 12.58 -8.48
N GLU A 60 2.36 11.36 -8.53
CA GLU A 60 0.92 11.13 -8.49
C GLU A 60 0.34 11.56 -7.13
N VAL A 61 1.06 11.32 -6.04
CA VAL A 61 0.63 11.72 -4.70
C VAL A 61 0.61 13.24 -4.54
N TYR A 62 1.59 13.96 -5.08
CA TYR A 62 1.64 15.43 -5.02
C TYR A 62 0.57 16.12 -5.89
N ALA A 63 -0.03 15.39 -6.84
CA ALA A 63 -1.04 15.91 -7.75
C ALA A 63 -2.49 15.64 -7.30
N LEU A 64 -2.70 14.99 -6.14
CA LEU A 64 -4.02 14.69 -5.53
C LEU A 64 -4.54 15.82 -4.63
#